data_AF-A0A0S8IYY7-F1
#
_entry.id   AF-A0A0S8IYY7-F1
#
_cell.length_a   1.000
_cell.length_b   1.000
_cell.length_c   1.000
_cell.angle_alpha   90.00
_cell.angle_beta   90.00
_cell.angle_gamma   90.00
#
_symmetry.space_group_name_H-M   'P 1'
#
loop_
_entity.id
_entity.type
_entity.pdbx_description
1 polymer ?
#
loop_
_entity_poly.entity_id
_entity_poly.type
_entity_poly.pdbx_seq_one_letter_code
_entity_poly.pdbx_strand_id
1 'polypeptide(L)'
;MAFTNIALVKKHIIENHLGGDLIKDLSFQLSGDEFLKLPHANLKSGSEKVKGKESFSPTREKINFESDNTAYLSHSELIRDSVVVASDSSLGQIYTENVDYSVDFIRGRISRIESGAIPDGKSVVVWYFFYRVYQRDADYKINYTKGEVKRAGSGVIEDGQWVILDYQIEFGSLGDEVVENAIGEANERVLKFIDTTYHNSADQGLVTAETYLVVSIVCNVKSNQAQSGILLSGNQANFLSNAWERLSDSYRKQAFLILSDFAKKIGGFTSPQGVRSKN
;
A
#
# COMPACT_ATOMS: atom_id res chain seq x y z
N MET A 1 -25.37 -21.82 -7.56
CA MET A 1 -24.83 -20.81 -6.64
C MET A 1 -23.36 -20.67 -6.96
N ALA A 2 -22.77 -19.48 -6.78
CA ALA A 2 -21.32 -19.33 -6.93
C ALA A 2 -20.58 -20.16 -5.86
N PHE A 3 -19.38 -20.61 -6.19
CA PHE A 3 -18.48 -21.34 -5.28
C PHE A 3 -17.78 -20.40 -4.28
N THR A 4 -17.64 -19.11 -4.60
CA THR A 4 -17.03 -18.07 -3.76
C THR A 4 -18.06 -17.05 -3.26
N ASN A 5 -17.60 -16.13 -2.42
CA ASN A 5 -18.40 -15.03 -1.88
C ASN A 5 -17.55 -13.77 -1.63
N ILE A 6 -18.22 -12.65 -1.37
CA ILE A 6 -17.58 -11.34 -1.17
C ILE A 6 -16.53 -11.39 -0.05
N ALA A 7 -16.83 -12.09 1.05
CA ALA A 7 -15.92 -12.15 2.21
C ALA A 7 -14.60 -12.87 1.86
N LEU A 8 -14.67 -13.99 1.12
CA LEU A 8 -13.49 -14.72 0.66
C LEU A 8 -12.65 -13.89 -0.31
N VAL A 9 -13.29 -13.22 -1.27
CA VAL A 9 -12.59 -12.39 -2.25
C VAL A 9 -11.90 -11.21 -1.57
N LYS A 10 -12.60 -10.49 -0.68
CA LYS A 10 -12.02 -9.37 0.08
C LYS A 10 -10.87 -9.83 0.96
N LYS A 11 -11.02 -10.95 1.67
CA LYS A 11 -9.96 -11.54 2.48
C LYS A 11 -8.72 -11.81 1.63
N HIS A 12 -8.89 -12.42 0.45
CA HIS A 12 -7.79 -12.71 -0.47
C HIS A 12 -7.08 -11.44 -0.95
N ILE A 13 -7.83 -10.40 -1.32
CA ILE A 13 -7.27 -9.11 -1.78
C ILE A 13 -6.45 -8.44 -0.67
N ILE A 14 -6.96 -8.44 0.57
CA ILE A 14 -6.29 -7.86 1.73
C ILE A 14 -5.02 -8.62 2.09
N GLU A 15 -5.08 -9.96 2.20
CA GLU A 15 -3.93 -10.79 2.57
C GLU A 15 -2.79 -10.70 1.55
N ASN A 16 -3.13 -10.56 0.27
CA ASN A 16 -2.15 -10.41 -0.81
C ASN A 16 -1.75 -8.95 -1.06
N HIS A 17 -2.18 -8.00 -0.22
CA HIS A 17 -1.87 -6.58 -0.32
C HIS A 17 -2.12 -6.01 -1.73
N LEU A 18 -3.15 -6.53 -2.42
CA LEU A 18 -3.45 -6.12 -3.78
C LEU A 18 -4.02 -4.71 -3.75
N GLY A 19 -3.21 -3.74 -4.18
CA GLY A 19 -3.59 -2.34 -4.26
C GLY A 19 -3.62 -1.65 -2.91
N GLY A 20 -2.45 -1.53 -2.29
CA GLY A 20 -2.24 -0.54 -1.23
C GLY A 20 -0.99 0.25 -1.58
N ASP A 21 -1.14 1.52 -1.92
CA ASP A 21 0.02 2.41 -2.08
C ASP A 21 0.18 3.25 -0.82
N LEU A 22 1.40 3.24 -0.29
CA LEU A 22 1.80 4.15 0.76
C LEU A 22 2.36 5.42 0.11
N ILE A 23 1.60 6.50 0.20
CA ILE A 23 2.04 7.82 -0.21
C ILE A 23 2.76 8.46 0.96
N LYS A 24 3.96 8.96 0.71
CA LYS A 24 4.76 9.69 1.70
C LYS A 24 5.13 11.06 1.16
N ASP A 25 5.29 11.99 2.09
CA ASP A 25 5.87 13.30 1.88
C ASP A 25 5.12 14.15 0.84
N LEU A 26 3.79 13.97 0.73
CA LEU A 26 2.96 14.81 -0.12
C LEU A 26 2.81 16.21 0.49
N SER A 27 3.42 17.20 -0.13
CA SER A 27 3.40 18.59 0.34
C SER A 27 2.27 19.41 -0.29
N PHE A 28 1.54 20.16 0.53
CA PHE A 28 0.52 21.12 0.07
C PHE A 28 0.28 22.22 1.09
N GLN A 29 -0.37 23.29 0.64
CA GLN A 29 -0.76 24.42 1.48
C GLN A 29 -2.22 24.27 1.91
N LEU A 30 -2.49 24.40 3.21
CA LEU A 30 -3.87 24.48 3.73
C LEU A 30 -4.23 25.94 3.94
N SER A 31 -5.18 26.44 3.15
CA SER A 31 -5.67 27.82 3.23
C SER A 31 -7.19 27.84 3.48
N GLY A 32 -7.63 28.75 4.34
CA GLY A 32 -9.01 28.88 4.78
C GLY A 32 -9.55 27.63 5.47
N ASP A 33 -10.87 27.47 5.38
CA ASP A 33 -11.62 26.32 5.92
C ASP A 33 -12.18 25.42 4.80
N GLU A 34 -11.67 25.58 3.58
CA GLU A 34 -12.07 24.82 2.40
C GLU A 34 -11.36 23.47 2.33
N PHE A 35 -12.03 22.50 1.71
CA PHE A 35 -11.46 21.19 1.46
C PHE A 35 -10.50 21.24 0.28
N LEU A 36 -9.23 20.94 0.54
CA LEU A 36 -8.22 20.67 -0.48
C LEU A 36 -8.36 19.22 -0.94
N LYS A 37 -8.45 19.03 -2.26
CA LYS A 37 -8.53 17.70 -2.87
C LYS A 37 -7.14 17.10 -3.02
N LEU A 38 -6.94 15.92 -2.45
CA LEU A 38 -5.71 15.14 -2.61
C LEU A 38 -5.68 14.48 -3.99
N PRO A 39 -4.49 14.09 -4.48
CA PRO A 39 -4.37 13.37 -5.76
C PRO A 39 -5.12 12.03 -5.79
N HIS A 40 -5.42 11.46 -4.61
CA HIS A 40 -6.04 10.15 -4.46
C HIS A 40 -7.27 10.21 -3.55
N ALA A 41 -8.19 9.28 -3.77
CA ALA A 41 -9.40 9.05 -2.99
C ALA A 41 -9.39 7.64 -2.37
N ASN A 42 -10.39 7.27 -1.58
CA ASN A 42 -10.47 5.97 -0.88
C ASN A 42 -9.23 5.69 -0.02
N LEU A 43 -8.90 6.65 0.82
CA LEU A 43 -7.78 6.54 1.74
C LEU A 43 -8.14 5.56 2.87
N LYS A 44 -7.19 4.76 3.30
CA LYS A 44 -7.37 3.87 4.45
C LYS A 44 -7.61 4.72 5.71
N SER A 45 -8.71 4.48 6.41
CA SER A 45 -9.07 5.24 7.60
C SER A 45 -7.99 5.15 8.68
N GLY A 46 -7.58 6.28 9.24
CA GLY A 46 -6.53 6.37 10.25
C GLY A 46 -5.10 6.12 9.75
N SER A 47 -4.89 6.00 8.44
CA SER A 47 -3.56 5.85 7.87
C SER A 47 -2.84 7.18 7.65
N GLU A 48 -3.57 8.29 7.73
CA GLU A 48 -3.06 9.62 7.47
C GLU A 48 -2.14 10.11 8.60
N LYS A 49 -1.10 10.86 8.22
CA LYS A 49 -0.26 11.61 9.14
C LYS A 49 0.03 12.97 8.52
N VAL A 50 -0.61 14.01 9.05
CA VAL A 50 -0.33 15.41 8.67
C VAL A 50 0.78 15.94 9.58
N LYS A 51 1.86 16.46 8.98
CA LYS A 51 3.05 16.91 9.67
C LYS A 51 3.56 18.23 9.09
N GLY A 52 4.19 19.08 9.90
CA GLY A 52 4.68 20.40 9.48
C GLY A 52 5.98 20.77 10.17
N LYS A 53 6.80 21.59 9.49
CA LYS A 53 8.05 22.14 10.05
C LYS A 53 7.73 23.47 10.73
N GLU A 54 7.80 23.53 12.06
CA GLU A 54 7.49 24.76 12.81
C GLU A 54 8.73 25.59 13.16
N SER A 55 9.91 24.98 13.22
CA SER A 55 11.15 25.68 13.60
C SER A 55 12.13 25.78 12.43
N PHE A 56 12.73 26.96 12.27
CA PHE A 56 13.87 27.19 11.38
C PHE A 56 15.22 27.02 12.08
N SER A 57 15.24 26.82 13.40
CA SER A 57 16.46 26.51 14.17
C SER A 57 16.53 25.03 14.52
N PRO A 58 17.69 24.37 14.32
CA PRO A 58 17.86 22.97 14.68
C PRO A 58 17.82 22.80 16.20
N THR A 59 17.25 21.68 16.64
CA THR A 59 17.33 21.26 18.05
C THR A 59 18.69 20.66 18.30
N ARG A 60 19.33 21.06 19.41
CA ARG A 60 20.62 20.51 19.84
C ARG A 60 20.42 19.64 21.08
N GLU A 61 20.90 18.42 21.02
CA GLU A 61 20.77 17.45 22.10
C GLU A 61 22.09 16.71 22.32
N LYS A 62 22.48 16.52 23.58
CA LYS A 62 23.64 15.67 23.92
C LYS A 62 23.10 14.28 24.27
N ILE A 63 23.57 13.27 23.57
CA ILE A 63 23.17 11.88 23.79
C ILE A 63 24.36 11.04 24.25
N ASN A 64 24.06 9.98 24.98
CA ASN A 64 25.00 8.91 25.31
C ASN A 64 24.43 7.62 24.73
N PHE A 65 25.26 6.83 24.03
CA PHE A 65 24.85 5.51 23.58
C PHE A 65 24.76 4.56 24.78
N GLU A 66 23.68 3.80 24.86
CA GLU A 66 23.49 2.74 25.85
C GLU A 66 24.30 1.49 25.48
N SER A 67 24.23 0.44 26.30
CA SER A 67 24.98 -0.81 26.10
C SER A 67 24.66 -1.52 24.79
N ASP A 68 23.53 -1.20 24.17
CA ASP A 68 23.11 -1.75 22.87
C ASP A 68 23.53 -0.86 21.68
N ASN A 69 24.42 0.11 21.90
CA ASN A 69 24.85 1.10 20.92
C ASN A 69 23.71 1.99 20.40
N THR A 70 22.60 2.15 21.13
CA THR A 70 21.49 3.02 20.72
C THR A 70 21.25 4.17 21.69
N ALA A 71 20.61 5.22 21.19
CA ALA A 71 20.11 6.34 21.96
C ALA A 71 18.82 6.88 21.32
N TYR A 72 17.95 7.47 22.13
CA TYR A 72 16.73 8.13 21.67
C TYR A 72 16.87 9.64 21.83
N LEU A 73 16.48 10.37 20.81
CA LEU A 73 16.32 11.82 20.87
C LEU A 73 15.01 12.16 21.58
N SER A 74 14.94 13.38 22.08
CA SER A 74 13.74 13.91 22.75
C SER A 74 12.54 14.04 21.82
N HIS A 75 12.76 14.02 20.49
CA HIS A 75 11.70 14.12 19.48
C HIS A 75 11.76 12.95 18.48
N SER A 76 10.58 12.59 17.99
CA SER A 76 10.37 11.65 16.88
C SER A 76 10.06 12.40 15.58
N GLU A 77 9.77 11.68 14.48
CA GLU A 77 9.41 12.26 13.18
C GLU A 77 10.42 13.31 12.68
N LEU A 78 11.69 12.93 12.73
CA LEU A 78 12.81 13.74 12.28
C LEU A 78 12.70 14.02 10.77
N ILE A 79 13.10 15.22 10.37
CA ILE A 79 13.21 15.56 8.96
C ILE A 79 14.40 14.78 8.39
N ARG A 80 14.19 14.08 7.28
CA ARG A 80 15.26 13.35 6.56
C ARG A 80 16.40 14.29 6.20
N ASP A 81 17.62 13.77 6.23
CA ASP A 81 18.85 14.49 5.88
C ASP A 81 19.12 15.75 6.73
N SER A 82 18.44 15.89 7.88
CA SER A 82 18.57 17.04 8.77
C SER A 82 19.43 16.78 10.02
N VAL A 83 19.79 15.52 10.25
CA VAL A 83 20.52 15.07 11.43
C VAL A 83 22.02 15.23 11.20
N VAL A 84 22.68 15.87 12.16
CA VAL A 84 24.14 16.03 12.20
C VAL A 84 24.61 15.57 13.56
N VAL A 85 25.57 14.65 13.60
CA VAL A 85 26.17 14.15 14.83
C VAL A 85 27.64 14.60 14.87
N ALA A 86 28.07 15.18 15.99
CA ALA A 86 29.45 15.57 16.20
C ALA A 86 29.98 15.18 17.59
N SER A 87 31.30 15.18 17.75
CA SER A 87 31.99 14.86 19.01
C SER A 87 31.58 15.77 20.17
N ASP A 88 31.29 17.04 19.87
CA ASP A 88 31.00 18.09 20.84
C ASP A 88 30.20 19.23 20.20
N SER A 89 29.77 20.21 21.01
CA SER A 89 28.95 21.34 20.56
C SER A 89 29.67 22.33 19.63
N SER A 90 30.99 22.22 19.50
CA SER A 90 31.83 23.08 18.65
C SER A 90 32.08 22.45 17.28
N LEU A 91 31.41 21.34 16.96
CA LEU A 91 31.54 20.59 15.71
C LEU A 91 32.97 20.07 15.47
N GLY A 92 33.70 19.68 16.53
CA GLY A 92 35.09 19.25 16.45
C GLY A 92 35.34 18.14 15.41
N GLN A 93 34.63 17.02 15.54
CA GLN A 93 34.56 15.97 14.52
C GLN A 93 33.09 15.74 14.16
N ILE A 94 32.73 15.89 12.89
CA ILE A 94 31.41 15.55 12.36
C ILE A 94 31.45 14.10 11.88
N TYR A 95 30.52 13.30 12.37
CA TYR A 95 30.37 11.90 12.00
C TYR A 95 29.46 11.75 10.79
N THR A 96 29.65 10.69 10.02
CA THR A 96 28.93 10.42 8.76
C THR A 96 27.82 9.40 8.97
N GLU A 97 26.60 9.74 8.57
CA GLU A 97 25.46 8.82 8.60
C GLU A 97 25.71 7.61 7.68
N ASN A 98 25.30 6.43 8.13
CA ASN A 98 25.52 5.11 7.53
C ASN A 98 27.00 4.66 7.48
N VAL A 99 27.91 5.39 8.12
CA VAL A 99 29.32 4.98 8.31
C VAL A 99 29.65 4.89 9.80
N ASP A 100 29.33 5.96 10.54
CA ASP A 100 29.62 6.08 11.97
C ASP A 100 28.38 5.83 12.85
N TYR A 101 27.21 6.17 12.32
CA TYR A 101 25.90 5.98 12.98
C TYR A 101 24.80 5.77 11.94
N SER A 102 23.62 5.30 12.35
CA SER A 102 22.40 5.30 11.54
C SER A 102 21.24 5.93 12.31
N VAL A 103 20.22 6.40 11.58
CA VAL A 103 19.08 7.12 12.17
C VAL A 103 17.75 6.45 11.77
N ASP A 104 16.92 6.16 12.77
CA ASP A 104 15.48 5.91 12.58
C ASP A 104 14.75 7.24 12.68
N PHE A 105 14.51 7.88 11.53
CA PHE A 105 13.85 9.18 11.46
C PHE A 105 12.41 9.16 11.99
N ILE A 106 11.73 8.01 12.01
CA ILE A 106 10.35 7.92 12.51
C ILE A 106 10.36 7.94 14.02
N ARG A 107 11.24 7.14 14.64
CA ARG A 107 11.27 6.97 16.10
C ARG A 107 12.21 7.93 16.83
N GLY A 108 13.03 8.68 16.11
CA GLY A 108 14.05 9.54 16.71
C GLY A 108 15.18 8.73 17.34
N ARG A 109 15.45 7.51 16.85
CA ARG A 109 16.51 6.64 17.39
C ARG A 109 17.79 6.81 16.60
N ILE A 110 18.92 6.93 17.28
CA ILE A 110 20.26 6.94 16.67
C ILE A 110 20.99 5.68 17.15
N SER A 111 21.60 4.97 16.21
CA SER A 111 22.39 3.76 16.49
C SER A 111 23.83 3.98 16.06
N ARG A 112 24.78 3.77 16.98
CA ARG A 112 26.21 3.78 16.68
C ARG A 112 26.55 2.55 15.83
N ILE A 113 27.39 2.74 14.82
CA ILE A 113 27.94 1.63 14.04
C ILE A 113 29.27 1.22 14.70
N GLU A 114 29.39 -0.05 15.08
CA GLU A 114 30.53 -0.53 15.87
C GLU A 114 31.89 -0.29 15.21
N SER A 115 31.96 -0.47 13.89
CA SER A 115 33.15 -0.23 13.07
C SER A 115 33.39 1.25 12.73
N GLY A 116 32.49 2.14 13.16
CA GLY A 116 32.55 3.57 12.91
C GLY A 116 33.56 4.31 13.79
N ALA A 117 33.73 5.60 13.52
CA ALA A 117 34.66 6.47 14.22
C ALA A 117 34.15 6.96 15.59
N ILE A 118 32.87 6.75 15.93
CA ILE A 118 32.33 7.06 17.26
C ILE A 118 32.81 5.98 18.23
N PRO A 119 33.65 6.31 19.23
CA PRO A 119 34.14 5.32 20.18
C PRO A 119 33.03 4.86 21.12
N ASP A 120 33.16 3.62 21.62
CA ASP A 120 32.21 3.06 22.57
C ASP A 120 32.14 3.87 23.88
N GLY A 121 30.94 3.95 24.47
CA GLY A 121 30.67 4.71 25.69
C GLY A 121 30.88 6.23 25.60
N LYS A 122 31.11 6.80 24.41
CA LYS A 122 31.25 8.25 24.24
C LYS A 122 29.92 8.94 24.04
N SER A 123 29.82 10.13 24.63
CA SER A 123 28.73 11.06 24.37
C SER A 123 28.96 11.83 23.08
N VAL A 124 27.91 12.08 22.31
CA VAL A 124 27.95 12.93 21.11
C VAL A 124 26.92 14.05 21.22
N VAL A 125 27.08 15.09 20.41
CA VAL A 125 26.09 16.16 20.26
C VAL A 125 25.40 16.00 18.90
N VAL A 126 24.08 16.08 18.92
CA VAL A 126 23.23 15.90 17.74
C VAL A 126 22.47 17.18 17.49
N TRP A 127 22.45 17.60 16.23
CA TRP A 127 21.56 18.65 15.72
C TRP A 127 20.56 18.02 14.78
N TYR A 128 19.29 18.39 14.90
CA TYR A 128 18.25 17.84 14.03
C TYR A 128 17.07 18.80 13.89
N PHE A 129 16.32 18.61 12.81
CA PHE A 129 14.97 19.16 12.68
C PHE A 129 13.96 18.03 12.82
N PHE A 130 12.77 18.35 13.31
CA PHE A 130 11.66 17.41 13.44
C PHE A 130 10.37 18.05 12.94
N TYR A 131 9.43 17.22 12.54
CA TYR A 131 8.10 17.65 12.21
C TYR A 131 7.22 17.67 13.47
N ARG A 132 6.37 18.68 13.59
CA ARG A 132 5.18 18.54 14.44
C ARG A 132 4.17 17.68 13.72
N VAL A 133 3.61 16.70 14.43
CA VAL A 133 2.48 15.91 13.95
C VAL A 133 1.19 16.57 14.44
N TYR A 134 0.30 16.89 13.49
CA TYR A 134 -1.00 17.48 13.78
C TYR A 134 -2.03 16.41 14.13
N GLN A 135 -3.00 16.76 14.95
CA GLN A 135 -4.03 15.84 15.42
C GLN A 135 -5.30 15.96 14.57
N ARG A 136 -5.83 14.81 14.12
CA ARG A 136 -7.12 14.77 13.42
C ARG A 136 -8.23 15.25 14.34
N ASP A 137 -9.22 15.92 13.76
CA ASP A 137 -10.41 16.48 14.40
C ASP A 137 -10.14 17.68 15.33
N ALA A 138 -8.89 17.88 15.76
CA ALA A 138 -8.42 19.08 16.47
C ALA A 138 -7.79 20.11 15.52
N ASP A 139 -6.82 19.67 14.71
CA ASP A 139 -6.03 20.55 13.84
C ASP A 139 -6.47 20.53 12.38
N TYR A 140 -6.99 19.38 11.93
CA TYR A 140 -7.47 19.18 10.56
C TYR A 140 -8.63 18.18 10.51
N LYS A 141 -9.37 18.19 9.40
CA LYS A 141 -10.39 17.19 9.07
C LYS A 141 -10.04 16.53 7.74
N ILE A 142 -10.35 15.25 7.62
CA ILE A 142 -10.10 14.48 6.40
C ILE A 142 -11.36 13.68 6.02
N ASN A 143 -11.65 13.65 4.72
CA ASN A 143 -12.65 12.80 4.11
C ASN A 143 -11.93 11.68 3.35
N TYR A 144 -11.89 10.50 3.95
CA TYR A 144 -11.21 9.32 3.39
C TYR A 144 -11.77 8.90 2.03
N THR A 145 -13.09 8.86 1.89
CA THR A 145 -13.74 8.42 0.67
C THR A 145 -13.46 9.37 -0.48
N LYS A 146 -13.55 10.69 -0.25
CA LYS A 146 -13.32 11.69 -1.30
C LYS A 146 -11.85 12.07 -1.49
N GLY A 147 -10.99 11.72 -0.54
CA GLY A 147 -9.60 12.16 -0.55
C GLY A 147 -9.47 13.67 -0.36
N GLU A 148 -10.20 14.23 0.60
CA GLU A 148 -10.20 15.67 0.85
C GLU A 148 -9.68 15.97 2.25
N VAL A 149 -8.88 17.02 2.41
CA VAL A 149 -8.34 17.44 3.70
C VAL A 149 -8.54 18.93 3.88
N LYS A 150 -8.80 19.37 5.11
CA LYS A 150 -8.85 20.78 5.44
C LYS A 150 -8.31 21.06 6.83
N ARG A 151 -7.84 22.30 7.04
CA ARG A 151 -7.57 22.83 8.37
C ARG A 151 -8.87 22.88 9.20
N ALA A 152 -8.74 22.67 10.50
CA ALA A 152 -9.80 23.00 11.45
C ALA A 152 -9.62 24.46 11.89
N GLY A 153 -10.68 25.27 11.85
CA GLY A 153 -10.61 26.69 12.20
C GLY A 153 -10.07 26.96 13.63
N SER A 154 -10.33 26.04 14.57
CA SER A 154 -9.83 26.06 15.96
C SER A 154 -8.46 25.40 16.15
N GLY A 155 -7.89 24.84 15.09
CA GLY A 155 -6.64 24.09 15.10
C GLY A 155 -5.40 24.98 15.09
N VAL A 156 -4.25 24.34 15.32
CA VAL A 156 -2.95 25.04 15.39
C VAL A 156 -2.25 25.21 14.03
N ILE A 157 -2.76 24.59 12.97
CA ILE A 157 -2.27 24.81 11.61
C ILE A 157 -2.63 26.23 11.20
N GLU A 158 -1.67 27.05 10.81
CA GLU A 158 -1.93 28.44 10.39
C GLU A 158 -2.58 28.52 9.00
N ASP A 159 -3.29 29.61 8.74
CA ASP A 159 -3.84 29.86 7.41
C ASP A 159 -2.72 30.06 6.38
N GLY A 160 -2.76 29.28 5.30
CA GLY A 160 -1.71 29.28 4.28
C GLY A 160 -0.45 28.51 4.71
N GLN A 161 -0.49 27.71 5.78
CA GLN A 161 0.66 26.91 6.18
C GLN A 161 0.89 25.74 5.22
N TRP A 162 2.17 25.51 4.87
CA TRP A 162 2.60 24.29 4.18
C TRP A 162 2.66 23.12 5.16
N VAL A 163 1.97 22.04 4.80
CA VAL A 163 1.98 20.77 5.53
C VAL A 163 2.40 19.64 4.60
N ILE A 164 2.81 18.55 5.21
CA ILE A 164 3.21 17.31 4.56
C ILE A 164 2.25 16.23 5.03
N LEU A 165 1.78 15.39 4.11
CA LEU A 165 0.86 14.31 4.41
C LEU A 165 1.43 12.96 3.95
N ASP A 166 1.45 12.01 4.86
CA ASP A 166 1.61 10.59 4.57
C ASP A 166 0.24 9.92 4.66
N TYR A 167 -0.08 8.95 3.81
CA TYR A 167 -1.31 8.17 3.90
C TYR A 167 -1.22 6.87 3.10
N GLN A 168 -2.08 5.91 3.43
CA GLN A 168 -2.26 4.71 2.62
C GLN A 168 -3.53 4.84 1.80
N ILE A 169 -3.45 4.47 0.53
CA ILE A 169 -4.62 4.27 -0.31
C ILE A 169 -5.11 2.85 -0.06
N GLU A 170 -6.40 2.70 0.21
CA GLU A 170 -7.04 1.39 0.24
C GLU A 170 -7.68 1.18 -1.13
N PHE A 171 -6.94 0.61 -2.09
CA PHE A 171 -7.56 0.24 -3.37
C PHE A 171 -8.57 -0.93 -3.21
N GLY A 172 -8.73 -1.42 -1.96
CA GLY A 172 -9.69 -2.41 -1.51
C GLY A 172 -11.11 -1.90 -1.22
N SER A 173 -11.44 -0.61 -1.35
CA SER A 173 -12.86 -0.21 -1.43
C SER A 173 -13.43 -0.55 -2.82
N LEU A 174 -13.26 -1.80 -3.25
CA LEU A 174 -14.15 -2.37 -4.24
C LEU A 174 -15.52 -2.37 -3.58
N GLY A 175 -16.42 -1.54 -4.09
CA GLY A 175 -17.81 -1.61 -3.67
C GLY A 175 -18.29 -3.05 -3.76
N ASP A 176 -19.09 -3.49 -2.80
CA ASP A 176 -19.63 -4.85 -2.77
C ASP A 176 -20.29 -5.20 -4.10
N GLU A 177 -20.92 -4.22 -4.74
CA GLU A 177 -21.48 -4.31 -6.09
C GLU A 177 -20.45 -4.73 -7.16
N VAL A 178 -19.23 -4.17 -7.15
CA VAL A 178 -18.19 -4.54 -8.13
C VAL A 178 -17.73 -5.97 -7.89
N VAL A 179 -17.57 -6.37 -6.62
CA VAL A 179 -17.17 -7.73 -6.26
C VAL A 179 -18.28 -8.71 -6.61
N GLU A 180 -19.54 -8.38 -6.34
CA GLU A 180 -20.71 -9.21 -6.63
C GLU A 180 -20.90 -9.42 -8.13
N ASN A 181 -20.77 -8.35 -8.94
CA ASN A 181 -20.79 -8.46 -10.39
C ASN A 181 -19.64 -9.34 -10.92
N ALA A 182 -18.43 -9.19 -10.36
CA ALA A 182 -17.29 -10.03 -10.74
C ALA A 182 -17.48 -11.50 -10.33
N ILE A 183 -18.14 -11.78 -9.20
CA ILE A 183 -18.55 -13.14 -8.78
C ILE A 183 -19.53 -13.74 -9.79
N GLY A 184 -20.54 -12.98 -10.21
CA GLY A 184 -21.50 -13.42 -11.23
C GLY A 184 -20.80 -13.81 -12.55
N GLU A 185 -19.93 -12.93 -13.05
CA GLU A 185 -19.17 -13.17 -14.28
C GLU A 185 -18.21 -14.37 -14.17
N ALA A 186 -17.52 -14.50 -13.03
CA ALA A 186 -16.63 -15.64 -12.78
C ALA A 186 -17.41 -16.96 -12.74
N ASN A 187 -18.54 -17.00 -12.03
CA ASN A 187 -19.38 -18.18 -11.92
C ASN A 187 -19.90 -18.65 -13.29
N GLU A 188 -20.34 -17.73 -14.14
CA GLU A 188 -20.75 -18.10 -15.50
C GLU A 188 -19.61 -18.73 -16.32
N ARG A 189 -18.38 -18.21 -16.17
CA ARG A 189 -17.21 -18.75 -16.86
C ARG A 189 -16.81 -20.12 -16.32
N VAL A 190 -16.83 -20.30 -15.00
CA VAL A 190 -16.54 -21.57 -14.34
C VAL A 190 -17.53 -22.65 -14.79
N LEU A 191 -18.84 -22.38 -14.72
CA LEU A 191 -19.89 -23.35 -15.09
C LEU A 191 -19.86 -23.72 -16.59
N LYS A 192 -19.39 -22.84 -17.47
CA LYS A 192 -19.19 -23.18 -18.88
C LYS A 192 -18.03 -24.17 -19.07
N PHE A 193 -17.01 -24.08 -18.22
CA PHE A 193 -15.76 -24.84 -18.32
C PHE A 193 -15.83 -26.22 -17.64
N ILE A 194 -16.38 -26.31 -16.43
CA ILE A 194 -16.36 -27.53 -15.61
C ILE A 194 -17.46 -28.53 -16.00
N ASP A 195 -17.27 -29.79 -15.65
CA ASP A 195 -18.29 -30.83 -15.82
C ASP A 195 -19.54 -30.56 -14.95
N THR A 196 -20.71 -30.86 -15.48
CA THR A 196 -22.01 -30.65 -14.80
C THR A 196 -22.13 -31.37 -13.46
N THR A 197 -21.40 -32.48 -13.28
CA THR A 197 -21.32 -33.23 -12.02
C THR A 197 -20.74 -32.40 -10.87
N TYR A 198 -19.93 -31.38 -11.17
CA TYR A 198 -19.31 -30.51 -10.18
C TYR A 198 -20.10 -29.23 -9.88
N HIS A 199 -21.23 -28.97 -10.54
CA HIS A 199 -21.99 -27.72 -10.40
C HIS A 199 -22.43 -27.39 -8.96
N ASN A 200 -22.60 -28.41 -8.11
CA ASN A 200 -22.97 -28.27 -6.70
C ASN A 200 -21.89 -28.79 -5.76
N SER A 201 -20.65 -28.92 -6.26
CA SER A 201 -19.52 -29.39 -5.45
C SER A 201 -19.11 -28.34 -4.42
N ALA A 202 -18.71 -28.80 -3.24
CA ALA A 202 -18.08 -27.97 -2.20
C ALA A 202 -16.53 -28.09 -2.22
N ASP A 203 -15.97 -28.57 -3.33
CA ASP A 203 -14.53 -28.77 -3.47
C ASP A 203 -13.77 -27.44 -3.34
N GLN A 204 -12.77 -27.42 -2.46
CA GLN A 204 -12.00 -26.21 -2.16
C GLN A 204 -11.20 -25.73 -3.38
N GLY A 205 -10.86 -26.61 -4.32
CA GLY A 205 -10.24 -26.25 -5.60
C GLY A 205 -11.16 -25.35 -6.43
N LEU A 206 -12.45 -25.65 -6.52
CA LEU A 206 -13.43 -24.83 -7.23
C LEU A 206 -13.64 -23.47 -6.54
N VAL A 207 -13.74 -23.46 -5.21
CA VAL A 207 -13.83 -22.22 -4.41
C VAL A 207 -12.61 -21.34 -4.68
N THR A 208 -11.41 -21.93 -4.66
CA THR A 208 -10.15 -21.22 -4.89
C THR A 208 -10.04 -20.71 -6.32
N ALA A 209 -10.36 -21.56 -7.31
CA ALA A 209 -10.27 -21.21 -8.71
C ALA A 209 -11.25 -20.09 -9.10
N GLU A 210 -12.49 -20.16 -8.62
CA GLU A 210 -13.45 -19.09 -8.85
C GLU A 210 -13.03 -17.81 -8.13
N THR A 211 -12.53 -17.88 -6.90
CA THR A 211 -11.98 -16.71 -6.19
C THR A 211 -10.86 -16.05 -6.99
N TYR A 212 -9.93 -16.83 -7.54
CA TYR A 212 -8.85 -16.30 -8.38
C TYR A 212 -9.37 -15.66 -9.66
N LEU A 213 -10.40 -16.25 -10.26
CA LEU A 213 -11.02 -15.69 -11.45
C LEU A 213 -11.73 -14.37 -11.14
N VAL A 214 -12.43 -14.26 -10.00
CA VAL A 214 -13.02 -13.00 -9.52
C VAL A 214 -11.94 -11.94 -9.32
N VAL A 215 -10.84 -12.28 -8.64
CA VAL A 215 -9.71 -11.35 -8.44
C VAL A 215 -9.13 -10.91 -9.78
N SER A 216 -9.04 -11.79 -10.77
CA SER A 216 -8.57 -11.42 -12.11
C SER A 216 -9.48 -10.37 -12.78
N ILE A 217 -10.80 -10.55 -12.68
CA ILE A 217 -11.80 -9.62 -13.24
C ILE A 217 -11.70 -8.27 -12.52
N VAL A 218 -11.61 -8.28 -11.19
CA VAL A 218 -11.41 -7.09 -10.36
C VAL A 218 -10.14 -6.33 -10.77
N CYS A 219 -9.01 -7.02 -10.95
CA CYS A 219 -7.75 -6.42 -11.41
C CYS A 219 -7.92 -5.79 -12.80
N ASN A 220 -8.67 -6.42 -13.71
CA ASN A 220 -8.96 -5.85 -15.03
C ASN A 220 -9.81 -4.57 -14.93
N VAL A 221 -10.86 -4.57 -14.10
CA VAL A 221 -11.66 -3.36 -13.81
C VAL A 221 -10.75 -2.23 -13.28
N LYS A 222 -9.81 -2.55 -12.37
CA LYS A 222 -8.83 -1.58 -11.87
C LYS A 222 -7.87 -1.07 -12.94
N SER A 223 -7.42 -1.92 -13.84
CA SER A 223 -6.59 -1.50 -14.98
C SER A 223 -7.33 -0.45 -15.83
N ASN A 224 -8.60 -0.70 -16.15
CA ASN A 224 -9.43 0.22 -16.92
C ASN A 224 -9.70 1.53 -16.16
N GLN A 225 -9.91 1.47 -14.84
CA GLN A 225 -10.04 2.65 -13.99
C GLN A 225 -8.75 3.48 -13.95
N ALA A 226 -7.59 2.84 -13.92
CA ALA A 226 -6.29 3.54 -13.95
C ALA A 226 -6.08 4.28 -15.27
N GLN A 227 -6.52 3.73 -16.41
CA GLN A 227 -6.46 4.40 -17.71
C GLN A 227 -7.47 5.54 -17.87
N SER A 228 -8.67 5.39 -17.29
CA SER A 228 -9.76 6.37 -17.40
C SER A 228 -9.75 7.45 -16.31
N GLY A 229 -8.87 7.32 -15.31
CA GLY A 229 -8.77 8.24 -14.19
C GLY A 229 -8.28 9.64 -14.59
N ILE A 230 -9.09 10.66 -14.28
CA ILE A 230 -8.81 12.09 -14.50
C ILE A 230 -7.58 12.60 -13.69
N LEU A 231 -7.08 11.80 -12.74
CA LEU A 231 -6.10 12.23 -11.72
C LEU A 231 -4.66 11.74 -11.94
N LEU A 232 -4.41 10.82 -12.88
CA LEU A 232 -3.07 10.29 -13.16
C LEU A 232 -2.58 10.78 -14.52
N SER A 233 -1.36 11.31 -14.57
CA SER A 233 -0.71 11.72 -15.82
C SER A 233 -0.29 10.49 -16.64
N GLY A 234 -0.31 10.61 -17.98
CA GLY A 234 -0.30 9.47 -18.91
C GLY A 234 0.74 8.37 -18.64
N ASN A 235 1.98 8.72 -18.26
CA ASN A 235 3.01 7.71 -17.99
C ASN A 235 2.74 6.90 -16.71
N GLN A 236 2.21 7.53 -15.65
CA GLN A 236 1.85 6.86 -14.41
C GLN A 236 0.59 6.03 -14.57
N ALA A 237 -0.41 6.56 -15.27
CA ALA A 237 -1.63 5.84 -15.62
C ALA A 237 -1.33 4.55 -16.40
N ASN A 238 -0.45 4.64 -17.41
CA ASN A 238 -0.01 3.49 -18.20
C ASN A 238 0.75 2.46 -17.37
N PHE A 239 1.68 2.90 -16.52
CA PHE A 239 2.43 1.99 -15.66
C PHE A 239 1.50 1.20 -14.72
N LEU A 240 0.60 1.89 -14.02
CA LEU A 240 -0.35 1.28 -13.09
C LEU A 240 -1.32 0.34 -13.80
N SER A 241 -1.87 0.77 -14.95
CA SER A 241 -2.73 -0.08 -15.77
C SER A 241 -2.02 -1.37 -16.18
N ASN A 242 -0.79 -1.28 -16.70
CA ASN A 242 -0.01 -2.45 -17.08
C ASN A 242 0.29 -3.38 -15.89
N ALA A 243 0.53 -2.82 -14.69
CA ALA A 243 0.73 -3.62 -13.47
C ALA A 243 -0.54 -4.41 -13.11
N TRP A 244 -1.70 -3.76 -13.16
CA TRP A 244 -3.00 -4.39 -12.92
C TRP A 244 -3.36 -5.45 -13.95
N GLU A 245 -3.07 -5.20 -15.23
CA GLU A 245 -3.28 -6.16 -16.30
C GLU A 245 -2.43 -7.43 -16.11
N ARG A 246 -1.15 -7.28 -15.73
CA ARG A 246 -0.27 -8.41 -15.41
C ARG A 246 -0.77 -9.24 -14.23
N LEU A 247 -1.28 -8.58 -13.19
CA LEU A 247 -1.89 -9.27 -12.04
C LEU A 247 -3.15 -10.02 -12.47
N SER A 248 -4.02 -9.38 -13.24
CA SER A 248 -5.21 -10.01 -13.85
C SER A 248 -4.82 -11.27 -14.61
N ASP A 249 -3.83 -11.21 -15.49
CA ASP A 249 -3.37 -12.35 -16.27
C ASP A 249 -2.79 -13.47 -15.43
N SER A 250 -2.00 -13.14 -14.39
CA SER A 250 -1.43 -14.12 -13.47
C SER A 250 -2.54 -14.90 -12.75
N TYR A 251 -3.51 -14.19 -12.14
CA TYR A 251 -4.63 -14.81 -11.43
C TYR A 251 -5.51 -15.63 -12.36
N ARG A 252 -5.80 -15.13 -13.56
CA ARG A 252 -6.59 -15.85 -14.57
C ARG A 252 -5.91 -17.17 -14.96
N LYS A 253 -4.60 -17.16 -15.21
CA LYS A 253 -3.84 -18.38 -15.54
C LYS A 253 -3.89 -19.41 -14.41
N GLN A 254 -3.70 -18.97 -13.17
CA GLN A 254 -3.77 -19.86 -12.01
C GLN A 254 -5.18 -20.44 -11.83
N ALA A 255 -6.22 -19.62 -12.00
CA ALA A 255 -7.61 -20.09 -11.95
C ALA A 255 -7.85 -21.21 -12.96
N PHE A 256 -7.49 -21.03 -14.23
CA PHE A 256 -7.71 -22.06 -15.26
C PHE A 256 -6.85 -23.31 -15.09
N LEU A 257 -5.67 -23.19 -14.48
CA LEU A 257 -4.85 -24.35 -14.13
C LEU A 257 -5.55 -25.21 -13.07
N ILE A 258 -6.20 -24.61 -12.08
CA ILE A 258 -6.98 -25.36 -11.08
C ILE A 258 -8.26 -25.92 -11.72
N LEU A 259 -8.95 -25.12 -12.55
CA LEU A 259 -10.18 -25.56 -13.20
C LEU A 259 -9.97 -26.75 -14.15
N SER A 260 -8.78 -26.95 -14.71
CA SER A 260 -8.53 -28.05 -15.64
C SER A 260 -8.77 -29.43 -15.03
N ASP A 261 -8.63 -29.56 -13.71
CA ASP A 261 -8.90 -30.81 -12.99
C ASP A 261 -10.40 -31.16 -12.95
N PHE A 262 -11.27 -30.16 -13.17
CA PHE A 262 -12.73 -30.27 -13.17
C PHE A 262 -13.34 -30.16 -14.57
N ALA A 263 -12.52 -30.04 -15.61
CA ALA A 263 -12.97 -29.81 -16.97
C ALA A 263 -13.82 -30.97 -17.51
N LYS A 264 -14.77 -30.64 -18.40
CA LYS A 264 -15.53 -31.64 -19.16
C LYS A 264 -14.58 -32.58 -19.88
N LYS A 265 -14.70 -33.89 -19.63
CA LYS A 265 -13.95 -34.88 -20.40
C LYS A 265 -14.49 -34.87 -21.83
N ILE A 266 -13.69 -34.38 -22.77
CA ILE A 266 -13.98 -34.57 -24.20
C ILE A 266 -13.88 -36.07 -24.44
N GLY A 267 -15.00 -36.71 -24.75
CA GLY A 267 -15.06 -38.15 -24.99
C GLY A 267 -13.95 -38.56 -25.97
N GLY A 268 -13.15 -39.55 -25.57
CA GLY A 268 -12.05 -40.03 -26.39
C GLY A 268 -12.56 -40.41 -27.79
N PHE A 269 -11.82 -40.02 -28.82
CA PHE A 269 -12.12 -40.42 -30.20
C PHE A 269 -12.27 -41.95 -30.25
N THR A 270 -13.47 -42.44 -30.53
CA THR A 270 -13.67 -43.86 -30.81
C THR A 270 -13.05 -44.15 -32.17
N SER A 271 -12.01 -44.98 -32.18
CA SER A 271 -11.38 -45.45 -33.42
C SER A 271 -12.44 -46.05 -34.37
N PRO A 272 -12.38 -45.77 -35.68
CA PRO A 272 -13.32 -46.34 -36.63
C PRO A 272 -13.30 -47.87 -36.56
N GLN A 273 -14.44 -48.49 -36.30
CA GLN A 273 -14.57 -49.94 -36.41
C GLN A 273 -14.61 -50.30 -37.89
N GLY A 274 -13.53 -50.89 -38.40
CA GLY A 274 -13.46 -51.39 -39.77
C GLY A 274 -14.54 -52.44 -40.01
N VAL A 275 -15.44 -52.18 -40.96
CA VAL A 275 -16.42 -53.14 -41.45
C VAL A 275 -15.65 -54.29 -42.11
N ARG A 276 -15.55 -55.45 -41.45
CA ARG A 276 -15.10 -56.68 -42.10
C ARG A 276 -16.17 -57.09 -43.12
N SER A 277 -15.87 -56.98 -44.42
CA SER A 277 -16.67 -57.62 -45.46
C SER A 277 -16.63 -59.13 -45.23
N LYS A 278 -17.79 -59.75 -45.03
CA LYS A 278 -17.92 -61.21 -45.05
C LYS A 278 -17.79 -61.66 -46.52
N ASN A 279 -16.78 -62.48 -46.80
CA ASN A 279 -16.76 -63.35 -47.97
C ASN A 279 -17.55 -64.63 -47.67
#